data_AF-A0A430SAA2-F1
#
_entry.id   AF-A0A430SAA2-F1
#
_cell.length_a   1.000
_cell.length_b   1.000
_cell.length_c   1.000
_cell.angle_alpha   90.00
_cell.angle_beta   90.00
_cell.angle_gamma   90.00
#
_symmetry.space_group_name_H-M   'P 1'
#
loop_
_entity.id
_entity.type
_entity.pdbx_description
1 polymer ?
#
loop_
_entity_poly.entity_id
_entity_poly.type
_entity_poly.pdbx_seq_one_letter_code
_entity_poly.pdbx_strand_id
1 'polypeptide(L)'
;LLVRVRFYPERRAFAAGEVLAARTFRLSTQARNQEALEGLGEAVRQRLLQAGYAPEYATFPSPEELARGLALLQGKRGVVRVGVVASKDLWTTERPLLSFQLLGGPPGPEVPVPTRQIP
;
A
#
# COMPACT_ATOMS: atom_id res chain seq x y z
N LEU A 1 -9.18 15.60 35.49
CA LEU A 1 -8.79 15.56 34.06
C LEU A 1 -8.20 14.17 33.79
N LEU A 2 -8.93 13.26 33.12
CA LEU A 2 -8.39 11.93 32.79
C LEU A 2 -7.64 12.05 31.46
N VAL A 3 -6.31 12.10 31.53
CA VAL A 3 -5.45 11.99 30.33
C VAL A 3 -5.49 10.52 29.90
N ARG A 4 -6.25 10.20 28.86
CA ARG A 4 -6.16 8.90 28.18
C ARG A 4 -4.89 8.90 27.34
N VAL A 5 -3.78 8.44 27.93
CA VAL A 5 -2.55 8.17 27.18
C VAL A 5 -2.79 6.89 26.38
N ARG A 6 -2.88 6.99 25.05
CA ARG A 6 -2.86 5.82 24.16
C ARG A 6 -1.41 5.44 23.93
N PHE A 7 -0.99 4.31 24.51
CA PHE A 7 0.34 3.75 24.28
C PHE A 7 0.32 2.93 22.98
N TYR A 8 1.08 3.37 21.98
CA TYR A 8 1.34 2.60 20.78
C TYR A 8 2.77 2.06 20.89
N PRO A 9 2.96 0.72 21.03
CA PRO A 9 4.30 0.16 21.14
C PRO A 9 5.09 0.47 19.86
N GLU A 10 6.30 1.00 20.03
CA GLU A 10 7.22 1.26 18.93
C GLU A 10 7.62 -0.07 18.29
N ARG A 11 7.15 -0.28 17.06
CA ARG A 11 7.44 -1.47 16.28
C ARG A 11 7.59 -1.08 14.83
N ARG A 12 8.63 -1.61 14.18
CA ARG A 12 8.72 -1.59 12.73
C ARG A 12 7.66 -2.52 12.16
N ALA A 13 6.64 -1.93 11.56
CA ALA A 13 5.49 -2.63 11.00
C ALA A 13 5.78 -3.13 9.58
N PHE A 14 6.46 -2.32 8.77
CA PHE A 14 6.79 -2.63 7.38
C PHE A 14 8.19 -2.13 7.03
N ALA A 15 8.89 -2.84 6.15
CA ALA A 15 10.19 -2.43 5.64
C ALA A 15 10.06 -1.47 4.45
N ALA A 16 11.07 -0.63 4.20
CA ALA A 16 11.17 0.14 2.98
C ALA A 16 11.10 -0.77 1.74
N GLY A 17 10.29 -0.37 0.75
CA GLY A 17 10.05 -1.15 -0.46
C GLY A 17 9.00 -2.26 -0.30
N GLU A 18 8.46 -2.49 0.90
CA GLU A 18 7.41 -3.49 1.11
C GLU A 18 6.09 -3.06 0.47
N VAL A 19 5.43 -4.00 -0.21
CA VAL A 19 4.13 -3.78 -0.84
C VAL A 19 3.02 -4.10 0.17
N LEU A 20 2.30 -3.07 0.62
CA LEU A 20 1.24 -3.23 1.62
C LEU A 20 -0.04 -3.80 1.02
N ALA A 21 -0.33 -3.43 -0.23
CA ALA A 21 -1.44 -3.96 -1.00
C ALA A 21 -1.12 -3.84 -2.50
N ALA A 22 -1.68 -4.74 -3.30
CA ALA A 22 -1.58 -4.68 -4.75
C ALA A 22 -2.91 -5.05 -5.41
N ARG A 23 -3.19 -4.43 -6.55
CA ARG A 23 -4.38 -4.74 -7.35
C ARG A 23 -4.03 -4.71 -8.83
N THR A 24 -4.52 -5.71 -9.54
CA THR A 24 -4.46 -5.78 -11.00
C THR A 24 -5.82 -5.38 -11.56
N PHE A 25 -5.84 -4.44 -12.50
CA PHE A 25 -7.07 -4.02 -13.17
C PHE A 25 -6.80 -3.54 -14.59
N ARG A 26 -7.84 -3.58 -15.43
CA ARG A 26 -7.80 -3.03 -16.78
C ARG A 26 -8.04 -1.52 -16.71
N LEU A 27 -7.13 -0.75 -17.28
CA LEU A 27 -7.28 0.69 -17.44
C LEU A 27 -8.48 0.99 -18.34
N SER A 28 -9.33 1.91 -17.87
CA SER A 28 -10.55 2.35 -18.54
C SER A 28 -10.68 3.86 -18.40
N THR A 29 -11.85 4.36 -17.99
CA THR A 29 -12.09 5.77 -17.70
C THR A 29 -11.36 6.24 -16.45
N GLN A 30 -11.09 7.55 -16.35
CA GLN A 30 -10.47 8.15 -15.18
C GLN A 30 -11.23 7.82 -13.88
N ALA A 31 -12.57 7.88 -13.91
CA ALA A 31 -13.40 7.55 -12.76
C ALA A 31 -13.20 6.10 -12.28
N ARG A 32 -13.11 5.13 -13.22
CA ARG A 32 -12.86 3.72 -12.86
C ARG A 32 -11.46 3.49 -12.33
N ASN A 33 -10.47 4.20 -12.89
CA ASN A 33 -9.10 4.12 -12.39
C ASN A 33 -8.99 4.73 -10.99
N GLN A 34 -9.70 5.83 -10.72
CA GLN A 34 -9.79 6.44 -9.40
C GLN A 34 -10.41 5.49 -8.37
N GLU A 35 -11.58 4.92 -8.68
CA GLU A 35 -12.26 3.92 -7.84
C GLU A 35 -11.34 2.72 -7.51
N ALA A 36 -10.54 2.27 -8.49
CA ALA A 36 -9.59 1.19 -8.29
C ALA A 36 -8.47 1.56 -7.30
N LEU A 37 -7.93 2.78 -7.37
CA LEU A 37 -6.89 3.30 -6.47
C LEU A 37 -7.44 3.60 -5.07
N GLU A 38 -8.65 4.16 -4.97
CA GLU A 38 -9.33 4.39 -3.69
C GLU A 38 -9.59 3.06 -2.96
N GLY A 39 -10.09 2.05 -3.68
CA GLY A 39 -10.26 0.71 -3.12
C GLY A 39 -8.92 0.06 -2.68
N LEU A 40 -7.83 0.37 -3.38
CA LEU A 40 -6.49 -0.07 -2.95
C LEU A 40 -6.04 0.66 -1.68
N GLY A 41 -6.37 1.94 -1.56
CA GLY A 41 -6.06 2.73 -0.36
C GLY A 41 -6.84 2.28 0.87
N GLU A 42 -8.11 1.90 0.73
CA GLU A 42 -8.87 1.31 1.84
C GLU A 42 -8.26 -0.03 2.29
N ALA A 43 -7.79 -0.88 1.36
CA ALA A 43 -7.09 -2.10 1.72
C ALA A 43 -5.79 -1.83 2.52
N VAL A 44 -5.05 -0.79 2.14
CA VAL A 44 -3.85 -0.34 2.89
C VAL A 44 -4.21 0.22 4.25
N ARG A 45 -5.29 1.00 4.35
CA ARG A 45 -5.79 1.49 5.64
C ARG A 45 -6.09 0.34 6.60
N GLN A 46 -6.80 -0.69 6.13
CA GLN A 46 -7.06 -1.89 6.93
C GLN A 46 -5.75 -2.60 7.34
N ARG A 47 -4.78 -2.71 6.42
CA ARG A 47 -3.46 -3.28 6.69
C ARG A 47 -2.69 -2.51 7.77
N LEU A 48 -2.71 -1.18 7.73
CA LEU A 48 -2.07 -0.32 8.74
C LEU A 48 -2.73 -0.48 10.10
N LEU A 49 -4.07 -0.48 10.16
CA LEU A 49 -4.81 -0.69 11.41
C LEU A 49 -4.49 -2.06 12.03
N GLN A 50 -4.41 -3.12 11.22
CA GLN A 50 -4.02 -4.46 11.66
C GLN A 50 -2.58 -4.50 12.18
N ALA A 51 -1.69 -3.69 11.61
CA ALA A 51 -0.30 -3.57 12.06
C ALA A 51 -0.15 -2.71 13.34
N GLY A 52 -1.24 -2.15 13.86
CA GLY A 52 -1.27 -1.38 15.10
C GLY A 52 -1.07 0.13 14.92
N TYR A 53 -1.21 0.65 13.70
CA TYR A 53 -1.24 2.10 13.49
C TYR A 53 -2.47 2.73 14.12
N ALA A 54 -2.25 3.91 14.69
CA ALA A 54 -3.32 4.77 15.13
C ALA A 54 -4.23 5.17 13.94
N PRO A 55 -5.56 5.21 14.10
CA PRO A 55 -6.48 5.61 13.02
C PRO A 55 -6.16 6.97 12.39
N GLU A 56 -5.60 7.90 13.17
CA GLU A 56 -5.11 9.20 12.71
C GLU A 56 -3.95 9.10 11.70
N TYR A 57 -3.16 8.03 11.76
CA TYR A 57 -2.04 7.77 10.85
C TYR A 57 -2.43 6.85 9.69
N ALA A 58 -3.50 6.08 9.81
CA ALA A 58 -4.05 5.23 8.76
C ALA A 58 -4.93 6.03 7.77
N THR A 59 -4.42 7.16 7.29
CA THR A 59 -5.12 8.10 6.38
C THR A 59 -4.47 8.04 4.98
N PHE A 60 -4.70 6.94 4.28
CA PHE A 60 -4.24 6.72 2.90
C PHE A 60 -5.43 6.25 2.03
N PRO A 61 -5.59 6.79 0.80
CA PRO A 61 -4.75 7.79 0.16
C PRO A 61 -5.18 9.21 0.54
N SER A 62 -4.24 10.13 0.65
CA SER A 62 -4.52 11.58 0.62
C SER A 62 -4.92 12.02 -0.80
N PRO A 63 -5.59 13.18 -0.97
CA PRO A 63 -5.89 13.72 -2.29
C PRO A 63 -4.66 13.86 -3.19
N GLU A 64 -3.51 14.25 -2.63
CA GLU A 64 -2.26 14.39 -3.35
C GLU A 64 -1.68 13.02 -3.76
N GLU A 65 -1.78 12.01 -2.89
CA GLU A 65 -1.35 10.65 -3.19
C GLU A 65 -2.21 10.04 -4.30
N LEU A 66 -3.52 10.26 -4.24
CA LEU A 66 -4.46 9.81 -5.28
C LEU A 66 -4.18 10.50 -6.62
N ALA A 67 -3.94 11.81 -6.63
CA ALA A 67 -3.57 12.55 -7.83
C ALA A 67 -2.26 12.03 -8.44
N ARG A 68 -1.24 11.75 -7.60
CA ARG A 68 0.01 11.11 -8.05
C ARG A 68 -0.24 9.70 -8.60
N GLY A 69 -1.07 8.91 -7.93
CA GLY A 69 -1.47 7.58 -8.39
C GLY A 69 -2.17 7.59 -9.75
N LEU A 70 -3.08 8.54 -9.96
CA LEU A 70 -3.75 8.73 -11.25
C LEU A 70 -2.78 9.17 -12.34
N ALA A 71 -1.84 10.07 -12.03
CA ALA A 71 -0.80 10.50 -12.95
C ALA A 71 0.08 9.33 -13.44
N LEU A 72 0.37 8.34 -12.58
CA LEU A 72 1.11 7.13 -12.98
C LEU A 72 0.40 6.30 -14.07
N LEU A 73 -0.93 6.38 -14.13
CA LEU A 73 -1.75 5.64 -15.09
C LEU A 73 -1.97 6.42 -16.39
N GLN A 74 -1.68 7.72 -16.42
CA GLN A 74 -1.85 8.54 -17.62
C GLN A 74 -0.94 8.03 -18.75
N GLY A 75 -1.50 7.95 -19.96
CA GLY A 75 -0.79 7.45 -21.14
C GLY A 75 -0.57 5.92 -21.16
N LYS A 76 -0.90 5.19 -20.09
CA LYS A 76 -0.86 3.72 -20.07
C LYS A 76 -2.15 3.15 -20.67
N ARG A 77 -2.07 1.93 -21.21
CA ARG A 77 -3.20 1.20 -21.79
C ARG A 77 -3.14 -0.27 -21.39
N GLY A 78 -4.29 -0.94 -21.40
CA GLY A 78 -4.37 -2.38 -21.10
C GLY A 78 -4.47 -2.69 -19.61
N VAL A 79 -3.90 -3.82 -19.20
CA VAL A 79 -3.94 -4.28 -17.81
C VAL A 79 -2.70 -3.80 -17.07
N VAL A 80 -2.89 -3.23 -15.88
CA VAL A 80 -1.81 -2.77 -15.00
C VAL A 80 -1.93 -3.43 -13.64
N ARG A 81 -0.78 -3.59 -12.98
CA ARG A 81 -0.71 -3.96 -11.56
C ARG A 81 -0.15 -2.77 -10.79
N VAL A 82 -0.97 -2.23 -9.90
CA VAL A 82 -0.60 -1.12 -9.03
C VAL A 82 -0.46 -1.64 -7.61
N GLY A 83 0.60 -1.24 -6.93
CA GLY A 83 0.83 -1.49 -5.52
C GLY A 83 0.92 -0.20 -4.73
N VAL A 84 0.71 -0.29 -3.43
CA VAL A 84 1.08 0.76 -2.48
C VAL A 84 2.29 0.27 -1.71
N VAL A 85 3.36 1.07 -1.75
CA VAL A 85 4.68 0.68 -1.28
C VAL A 85 5.11 1.61 -0.15
N ALA A 86 5.75 1.02 0.87
CA ALA A 86 6.45 1.75 1.91
C ALA A 86 7.65 2.50 1.33
N SER A 87 7.62 3.83 1.32
CA SER A 87 8.72 4.66 0.79
C SER A 87 9.95 4.66 1.72
N LYS A 88 9.75 4.33 3.00
CA LYS A 88 10.78 4.12 4.02
C LYS A 88 10.31 3.05 5.00
N ASP A 89 11.16 2.65 5.94
CA ASP A 89 10.75 1.81 7.07
C ASP A 89 9.61 2.48 7.82
N LEU A 90 8.51 1.74 8.04
CA LEU A 90 7.30 2.26 8.65
C LEU A 90 7.23 1.82 10.12
N TRP A 91 7.21 2.81 11.00
CA TRP A 91 7.07 2.62 12.43
C TRP A 91 5.67 3.03 12.89
N THR A 92 5.08 2.26 13.81
CA THR A 92 3.72 2.48 14.35
C THR A 92 3.53 3.83 15.04
N THR A 93 4.63 4.48 15.42
CA THR A 93 4.69 5.76 16.15
C THR A 93 4.70 6.99 15.25
N GLU A 94 4.86 6.82 13.93
CA GLU A 94 4.93 7.93 12.98
C GLU A 94 3.92 7.80 11.85
N ARG A 95 3.71 8.89 11.11
CA ARG A 95 2.85 8.86 9.92
C ARG A 95 3.52 8.00 8.82
N PRO A 96 2.83 6.97 8.29
CA PRO A 96 3.40 6.11 7.27
C PRO A 96 3.60 6.91 5.97
N LEU A 97 4.79 6.77 5.36
CA LEU A 97 5.07 7.34 4.05
C LEU A 97 4.87 6.27 2.98
N LEU A 98 3.81 6.44 2.21
CA LEU A 98 3.33 5.47 1.24
C LEU A 98 3.26 6.10 -0.15
N SER A 99 3.41 5.27 -1.18
CA SER A 99 3.29 5.72 -2.56
C SER A 99 2.65 4.64 -3.44
N PHE A 100 1.82 5.07 -4.39
CA PHE A 100 1.41 4.19 -5.49
C PHE A 100 2.60 3.90 -6.38
N GLN A 101 2.77 2.65 -6.80
CA GLN A 101 3.79 2.23 -7.76
C GLN A 101 3.23 1.20 -8.74
N LEU A 102 3.76 1.21 -9.97
CA LEU A 102 3.50 0.15 -10.94
C LEU A 102 4.40 -1.04 -10.62
N LEU A 103 3.82 -2.22 -10.36
CA LEU A 103 4.56 -3.43 -9.97
C LEU A 103 4.97 -4.30 -11.18
N GLY A 104 4.82 -3.81 -12.41
CA GLY A 104 5.07 -4.58 -13.63
C GLY A 104 3.86 -5.42 -14.10
N GLY A 105 4.10 -6.36 -15.02
CA GLY A 105 3.08 -7.19 -15.69
C GLY A 105 2.28 -8.11 -14.76
N PRO A 106 1.33 -8.92 -15.29
CA PRO A 106 0.49 -9.81 -14.49
C PRO A 106 1.38 -10.66 -13.56
N PRO A 107 0.92 -10.98 -12.33
CA PRO A 107 1.71 -11.76 -11.39
C PRO A 107 2.23 -13.00 -12.11
N GLY A 108 3.55 -13.10 -12.27
CA GLY A 108 4.15 -14.36 -12.67
C GLY A 108 3.75 -15.44 -11.67
N PRO A 109 3.60 -16.70 -12.09
CA PRO A 109 3.35 -17.79 -11.15
C PRO A 109 4.37 -17.71 -10.01
N GLU A 110 3.89 -17.78 -8.76
CA GLU A 110 4.77 -17.88 -7.60
C GLU A 110 5.73 -19.04 -7.86
N VAL A 111 7.01 -18.74 -8.09
CA VAL A 111 8.02 -19.78 -8.25
C VAL A 111 8.21 -20.36 -6.85
N PRO A 112 7.85 -21.64 -6.60
CA PRO A 112 8.09 -22.24 -5.31
C PRO A 112 9.60 -22.21 -5.04
N VAL A 113 9.98 -21.55 -3.96
CA VAL A 113 11.37 -21.51 -3.49
C VAL A 113 11.76 -22.94 -3.14
N PRO A 114 12.85 -23.51 -3.69
CA PRO A 114 13.22 -24.88 -3.39
C PRO A 114 13.48 -25.02 -1.89
N THR A 115 12.68 -25.87 -1.25
CA THR A 115 12.90 -26.35 0.12
C THR A 115 14.30 -26.93 0.18
N ARG A 116 15.23 -26.20 0.79
CA ARG A 116 16.57 -26.72 1.11
C ARG A 116 16.38 -27.95 1.99
N GLN A 117 16.59 -29.13 1.41
CA GLN A 117 16.93 -30.31 2.18
C GLN A 117 18.35 -30.10 2.69
N ILE A 118 18.48 -29.91 4.00
CA ILE A 118 19.78 -29.93 4.68
C ILE A 118 20.03 -31.41 5.05
N PRO A 119 21.23 -31.96 4.78
CA PRO A 119 21.57 -33.36 5.02
C PRO A 119 21.60 -33.73 6.52
#